data_AF-A0A5C6DZR9-F1
#
_entry.id   AF-A0A5C6DZR9-F1
#
_cell.length_a   1.000
_cell.length_b   1.000
_cell.length_c   1.000
_cell.angle_alpha   90.00
_cell.angle_beta   90.00
_cell.angle_gamma   90.00
#
_symmetry.space_group_name_H-M   'P 1'
#
loop_
_entity.id
_entity.type
_entity.pdbx_description
1 polymer ?
#
loop_
_entity_poly.entity_id
_entity_poly.type
_entity_poly.pdbx_seq_one_letter_code
_entity_poly.pdbx_strand_id
1 'polypeptide(L)'
;MARSAANPMKWKSLSSMSTRKYVVADPHVQGAILRRVVLYALAAVLYYCVVLFFSVYASDRDGTQADRWIALLDNAITWLPGLCVLGPIAAYDLLSTTNRFAGPVCRLRREMKLLIDDQSPAPLRFRDKDHWCEMADLFNELREEMLELREHAKQNAADRSAASAEDLAEVLI
;
A
#
# COMPACT_ATOMS: atom_id res chain seq x y z
N MET A 1 -64.40 23.56 -12.51
CA MET A 1 -63.06 24.16 -12.71
C MET A 1 -62.17 23.78 -11.54
N ALA A 2 -61.44 22.67 -11.64
CA ALA A 2 -60.61 22.12 -10.56
C ALA A 2 -59.14 22.48 -10.81
N ARG A 3 -58.49 23.09 -9.81
CA ARG A 3 -57.10 23.56 -9.83
C ARG A 3 -56.12 22.41 -9.58
N SER A 4 -55.24 22.22 -10.56
CA SER A 4 -53.83 21.79 -10.52
C SER A 4 -53.33 21.05 -9.27
N ALA A 5 -53.10 19.74 -9.43
CA ALA A 5 -52.34 18.91 -8.50
C ALA A 5 -50.85 19.31 -8.50
N ALA A 6 -50.30 19.55 -7.31
CA ALA A 6 -48.88 19.81 -7.09
C ALA A 6 -48.07 18.50 -7.21
N ASN A 7 -47.05 18.51 -8.07
CA ASN A 7 -46.09 17.43 -8.25
C ASN A 7 -44.91 17.62 -7.27
N PRO A 8 -44.65 16.73 -6.30
CA PRO A 8 -43.49 16.87 -5.43
C PRO A 8 -42.22 16.49 -6.19
N MET A 9 -41.37 17.49 -6.44
CA MET A 9 -40.04 17.33 -7.05
C MET A 9 -39.23 16.26 -6.32
N LYS A 10 -38.71 15.30 -7.09
CA LYS A 10 -37.85 14.21 -6.65
C LYS A 10 -36.40 14.72 -6.56
N TRP A 11 -35.97 15.15 -5.38
CA TRP A 11 -34.60 15.62 -5.17
C TRP A 11 -33.66 14.41 -5.20
N LYS A 12 -32.76 14.40 -6.19
CA LYS A 12 -31.68 13.43 -6.32
C LYS A 12 -30.83 13.48 -5.05
N SER A 13 -30.66 12.34 -4.38
CA SER A 13 -29.76 12.25 -3.23
C SER A 13 -28.36 12.65 -3.68
N LEU A 14 -27.85 13.72 -3.10
CA LEU A 14 -26.46 14.11 -3.26
C LEU A 14 -25.62 13.00 -2.63
N SER A 15 -24.84 12.34 -3.47
CA SER A 15 -23.85 11.34 -3.09
C SER A 15 -23.07 11.82 -1.87
N SER A 16 -23.20 11.11 -0.76
CA SER A 16 -22.38 11.32 0.43
C SER A 16 -20.91 11.29 0.00
N MET A 17 -20.23 12.43 0.06
CA MET A 17 -18.78 12.48 -0.07
C MET A 17 -18.20 11.64 1.07
N SER A 18 -17.82 10.40 0.73
CA SER A 18 -17.01 9.55 1.60
C SER A 18 -15.68 10.26 1.76
N THR A 19 -15.52 10.96 2.89
CA THR A 19 -14.26 11.53 3.34
C THR A 19 -13.27 10.38 3.50
N ARG A 20 -12.48 10.14 2.45
CA ARG A 20 -11.52 9.05 2.35
C ARG A 20 -10.33 9.29 3.29
N LYS A 21 -10.50 8.95 4.57
CA LYS A 21 -9.40 8.78 5.53
C LYS A 21 -8.65 7.49 5.20
N TYR A 22 -7.71 7.56 4.26
CA TYR A 22 -6.72 6.50 4.05
C TYR A 22 -5.37 7.14 3.72
N VAL A 23 -4.61 7.48 4.75
CA VAL A 23 -3.23 7.99 4.58
C VAL A 23 -2.21 7.24 5.44
N VAL A 24 -2.60 6.35 6.35
CA VAL A 24 -1.62 5.57 7.14
C VAL A 24 -2.08 4.13 7.26
N ALA A 25 -1.78 3.33 6.25
CA ALA A 25 -1.94 1.89 6.28
C ALA A 25 -0.53 1.28 6.27
N ASP A 26 0.00 1.05 7.47
CA ASP A 26 1.27 0.38 7.79
C ASP A 26 2.56 1.25 7.82
N PRO A 27 2.86 1.92 8.96
CA PRO A 27 4.00 2.83 9.09
C PRO A 27 5.38 2.15 8.99
N HIS A 28 5.46 0.82 9.14
CA HIS A 28 6.75 0.11 9.17
C HIS A 28 7.36 -0.06 7.77
N VAL A 29 6.56 -0.46 6.77
CA VAL A 29 7.03 -0.61 5.38
C VAL A 29 7.05 0.73 4.66
N GLN A 30 6.07 1.60 4.94
CA GLN A 30 6.01 2.95 4.42
C GLN A 30 7.18 3.82 4.92
N GLY A 31 7.59 3.64 6.18
CA GLY A 31 8.77 4.31 6.74
C GLY A 31 10.07 3.93 6.05
N ALA A 32 10.23 2.66 5.62
CA ALA A 32 11.45 2.21 4.94
C ALA A 32 11.61 2.84 3.55
N ILE A 33 10.52 2.96 2.79
CA ILE A 33 10.53 3.58 1.46
C ILE A 33 10.63 5.09 1.59
N LEU A 34 9.83 5.72 2.47
CA LEU A 34 9.91 7.15 2.75
C LEU A 34 11.33 7.56 3.19
N ARG A 35 11.98 6.74 4.03
CA ARG A 35 13.38 6.96 4.42
C ARG A 35 14.32 6.92 3.22
N ARG A 36 14.14 5.99 2.27
CA ARG A 36 14.95 5.95 1.05
C ARG A 36 14.72 7.18 0.17
N VAL A 37 13.49 7.65 0.04
CA VAL A 37 13.17 8.89 -0.69
C VAL A 37 13.82 10.10 -0.04
N VAL A 38 13.67 10.23 1.27
CA VAL A 38 14.30 11.30 2.04
C VAL A 38 15.82 11.22 1.96
N LEU A 39 16.39 10.01 1.96
CA LEU A 39 17.83 9.78 1.82
C LEU A 39 18.33 10.14 0.41
N TYR A 40 17.59 9.78 -0.65
CA TYR A 40 17.93 10.19 -2.01
C TYR A 40 17.75 11.70 -2.22
N ALA A 41 16.73 12.31 -1.60
CA ALA A 41 16.56 13.76 -1.61
C ALA A 41 17.73 14.45 -0.89
N LEU A 42 18.13 13.97 0.29
CA LEU A 42 19.32 14.43 1.02
C LEU A 42 20.59 14.22 0.22
N ALA A 43 20.75 13.07 -0.44
CA ALA A 43 21.90 12.78 -1.29
C ALA A 43 21.94 13.70 -2.51
N ALA A 44 20.79 14.02 -3.11
CA ALA A 44 20.67 14.98 -4.21
C ALA A 44 21.03 16.39 -3.75
N VAL A 45 20.55 16.82 -2.57
CA VAL A 45 20.94 18.12 -1.98
C VAL A 45 22.43 18.15 -1.68
N LEU A 46 22.99 17.09 -1.08
CA LEU A 46 24.41 16.98 -0.78
C LEU A 46 25.26 17.03 -2.06
N TYR A 47 24.88 16.28 -3.08
CA TYR A 47 25.52 16.32 -4.40
C TYR A 47 25.48 17.74 -4.98
N TYR A 48 24.34 18.43 -4.86
CA TYR A 48 24.20 19.80 -5.30
C TYR A 48 25.11 20.77 -4.54
N CYS A 49 25.20 20.63 -3.22
CA CYS A 49 26.12 21.42 -2.39
C CYS A 49 27.58 21.21 -2.85
N VAL A 50 27.96 19.97 -3.16
CA VAL A 50 29.30 19.65 -3.67
C VAL A 50 29.52 20.29 -5.04
N VAL A 51 28.57 20.18 -5.97
CA VAL A 51 28.65 20.81 -7.30
C VAL A 51 28.76 22.33 -7.20
N LEU A 52 27.96 22.97 -6.34
CA LEU A 52 28.02 24.42 -6.10
C LEU A 52 29.35 24.84 -5.48
N PHE A 53 29.86 24.08 -4.51
CA PHE A 53 31.15 24.32 -3.89
C PHE A 53 32.28 24.25 -4.93
N PHE A 54 32.30 23.20 -5.76
CA PHE A 54 33.28 23.08 -6.84
C PHE A 54 33.09 24.13 -7.93
N SER A 55 31.86 24.51 -8.27
CA SER A 55 31.60 25.56 -9.27
C SER A 55 32.12 26.93 -8.82
N VAL A 56 31.97 27.27 -7.54
CA VAL A 56 32.49 28.52 -6.97
C VAL A 56 34.01 28.47 -6.77
N TYR A 57 34.57 27.32 -6.42
CA TYR A 57 36.02 27.20 -6.19
C TYR A 57 36.83 27.00 -7.48
N ALA A 58 36.26 26.36 -8.49
CA ALA A 58 36.88 26.19 -9.82
C ALA A 58 36.69 27.42 -10.73
N SER A 59 35.68 28.26 -10.44
CA SER A 59 35.56 29.58 -11.08
C SER A 59 36.56 30.53 -10.42
N ASP A 60 37.78 30.57 -10.94
CA ASP A 60 38.85 31.48 -10.55
C ASP A 60 38.46 32.92 -10.92
N ARG A 61 37.63 33.55 -10.10
CA ARG A 61 37.22 34.95 -10.23
C ARG A 61 37.80 35.73 -9.05
N ASP A 62 38.72 36.63 -9.36
CA ASP A 62 39.25 37.66 -8.46
C ASP A 62 38.08 38.47 -7.86
N GLY A 63 37.63 38.09 -6.67
CA GLY A 63 36.43 38.65 -6.05
C GLY A 63 36.45 38.48 -4.53
N THR A 64 35.76 39.39 -3.85
CA THR A 64 35.67 39.41 -2.39
C THR A 64 34.91 38.17 -1.90
N GLN A 65 35.13 37.72 -0.66
CA GLN A 65 34.36 36.61 -0.08
C GLN A 65 32.83 36.81 -0.20
N ALA A 66 32.36 38.06 -0.12
CA ALA A 66 30.95 38.42 -0.30
C ALA A 66 30.43 38.11 -1.72
N ASP A 67 31.23 38.37 -2.76
CA ASP A 67 30.85 38.13 -4.15
C ASP A 67 30.66 36.63 -4.43
N ARG A 68 31.46 35.78 -3.77
CA ARG A 68 31.31 34.31 -3.81
C ARG A 68 30.00 33.84 -3.19
N TRP A 69 29.59 34.40 -2.06
CA TRP A 69 28.31 34.07 -1.42
C TRP A 69 27.11 34.52 -2.24
N ILE A 70 27.19 35.71 -2.86
CA ILE A 70 26.13 36.24 -3.72
C ILE A 70 25.99 35.37 -4.98
N ALA A 71 27.10 34.99 -5.63
CA ALA A 71 27.08 34.11 -6.79
C ALA A 71 26.51 32.71 -6.46
N LEU A 72 26.79 32.20 -5.25
CA LEU A 72 26.25 30.92 -4.80
C LEU A 72 24.74 31.00 -4.56
N LEU A 73 24.25 32.09 -3.97
CA LEU A 73 22.82 32.35 -3.79
C LEU A 73 22.10 32.53 -5.14
N ASP A 74 22.70 33.23 -6.09
CA ASP A 74 22.11 33.48 -7.41
C ASP A 74 21.96 32.18 -8.24
N ASN A 75 23.00 31.33 -8.19
CA ASN A 75 22.93 29.99 -8.76
C ASN A 75 21.89 29.12 -8.03
N ALA A 76 21.83 29.16 -6.70
CA ALA A 76 20.84 28.39 -5.94
C ALA A 76 19.39 28.83 -6.24
N ILE A 77 19.15 30.15 -6.39
CA ILE A 77 17.85 30.73 -6.74
C ILE A 77 17.35 30.22 -8.09
N THR A 78 18.24 30.01 -9.06
CA THR A 78 17.86 29.53 -10.40
C THR A 78 17.29 28.10 -10.34
N TRP A 79 17.75 27.28 -9.41
CA TRP A 79 17.39 25.86 -9.33
C TRP A 79 16.36 25.53 -8.25
N LEU A 80 16.23 26.39 -7.23
CA LEU A 80 15.25 26.30 -6.14
C LEU A 80 13.82 26.04 -6.62
N PRO A 81 13.29 26.75 -7.65
CA PRO A 81 11.95 26.50 -8.17
C PRO A 81 11.79 25.08 -8.72
N GLY A 82 12.82 24.56 -9.41
CA GLY A 82 12.81 23.21 -9.97
C GLY A 82 12.73 22.14 -8.89
N LEU A 83 13.52 22.28 -7.82
CA LEU A 83 13.50 21.36 -6.69
C LEU A 83 12.19 21.46 -5.88
N CYS A 84 11.70 22.68 -5.64
CA CYS A 84 10.44 22.91 -4.93
C CYS A 84 9.21 22.38 -5.68
N VAL A 85 9.28 22.25 -7.01
CA VAL A 85 8.19 21.67 -7.81
C VAL A 85 8.38 20.17 -7.99
N LEU A 86 9.57 19.71 -8.42
CA LEU A 86 9.82 18.31 -8.70
C LEU A 86 9.89 17.44 -7.45
N GLY A 87 10.44 17.96 -6.35
CA GLY A 87 10.54 17.24 -5.08
C GLY A 87 9.19 16.73 -4.54
N PRO A 88 8.19 17.61 -4.32
CA PRO A 88 6.89 17.17 -3.83
C PRO A 88 6.12 16.35 -4.87
N ILE A 89 6.29 16.58 -6.18
CA ILE A 89 5.67 15.76 -7.22
C ILE A 89 6.24 14.33 -7.17
N ALA A 90 7.57 14.18 -7.13
CA ALA A 90 8.21 12.87 -7.05
C ALA A 90 7.89 12.17 -5.73
N ALA A 91 7.86 12.90 -4.61
CA ALA A 91 7.44 12.36 -3.32
C ALA A 91 5.98 11.90 -3.36
N TYR A 92 5.08 12.70 -3.93
CA TYR A 92 3.66 12.34 -4.05
C TYR A 92 3.45 11.12 -4.93
N ASP A 93 4.10 11.07 -6.10
CA ASP A 93 3.97 9.96 -7.04
C ASP A 93 4.44 8.63 -6.42
N LEU A 94 5.60 8.66 -5.75
CA LEU A 94 6.17 7.50 -5.09
C LEU A 94 5.38 7.06 -3.85
N LEU A 95 4.89 8.02 -3.06
CA LEU A 95 4.00 7.73 -1.93
C LEU A 95 2.67 7.15 -2.41
N SER A 96 2.09 7.68 -3.48
CA SER A 96 0.83 7.18 -4.04
C SER A 96 0.97 5.75 -4.57
N THR A 97 2.08 5.47 -5.24
CA THR A 97 2.42 4.16 -5.78
C THR A 97 2.64 3.15 -4.65
N THR A 98 3.40 3.53 -3.62
CA THR A 98 3.65 2.68 -2.43
C THR A 98 2.37 2.42 -1.63
N ASN A 99 1.53 3.43 -1.44
CA ASN A 99 0.25 3.29 -0.73
C ASN A 99 -0.70 2.33 -1.45
N ARG A 100 -0.66 2.30 -2.78
CA ARG A 100 -1.44 1.36 -3.59
C ARG A 100 -0.97 -0.09 -3.41
N PHE A 101 0.31 -0.31 -3.10
CA PHE A 101 0.87 -1.63 -2.83
C PHE A 101 0.62 -2.13 -1.40
N ALA A 102 0.70 -1.25 -0.40
CA ALA A 102 0.57 -1.64 1.01
C ALA A 102 -0.82 -2.24 1.34
N GLY A 103 -1.90 -1.65 0.83
CA GLY A 103 -3.27 -2.06 1.14
C GLY A 103 -3.59 -3.53 0.77
N PRO A 104 -3.32 -3.99 -0.46
CA PRO A 104 -3.47 -5.39 -0.84
C PRO A 104 -2.64 -6.35 0.00
N VAL A 105 -1.36 -6.04 0.26
CA VAL A 105 -0.44 -6.91 1.00
C VAL A 105 -0.86 -7.09 2.46
N CYS A 106 -1.27 -6.01 3.14
CA CYS A 106 -1.76 -6.12 4.53
C CYS A 106 -3.04 -6.97 4.61
N ARG A 107 -3.94 -6.87 3.62
CA ARG A 107 -5.13 -7.72 3.53
C ARG A 107 -4.76 -9.18 3.32
N LEU A 108 -3.85 -9.47 2.38
CA LEU A 108 -3.36 -10.83 2.15
C LEU A 108 -2.76 -11.43 3.43
N ARG A 109 -1.88 -10.69 4.13
CA ARG A 109 -1.29 -11.14 5.40
C ARG A 109 -2.36 -11.50 6.44
N ARG A 110 -3.42 -10.70 6.53
CA ARG A 110 -4.52 -10.95 7.47
C ARG A 110 -5.28 -12.23 7.10
N GLU A 111 -5.67 -12.38 5.85
CA GLU A 111 -6.42 -13.58 5.41
C GLU A 111 -5.55 -14.85 5.49
N MET A 112 -4.25 -14.76 5.20
CA MET A 112 -3.31 -15.88 5.43
C MET A 112 -3.27 -16.29 6.91
N LYS A 113 -3.25 -15.32 7.83
CA LYS A 113 -3.26 -15.62 9.26
C LYS A 113 -4.57 -16.30 9.69
N LEU A 114 -5.71 -15.82 9.20
CA LEU A 114 -7.00 -16.46 9.45
C LEU A 114 -7.02 -17.90 8.92
N LEU A 115 -6.48 -18.14 7.73
CA LEU A 115 -6.37 -19.48 7.15
C LEU A 115 -5.49 -20.41 8.00
N ILE A 116 -4.39 -19.91 8.56
CA ILE A 116 -3.52 -20.66 9.49
C ILE A 116 -4.27 -21.00 10.79
N ASP A 117 -5.05 -20.07 11.33
CA ASP A 117 -5.80 -20.24 12.59
C ASP A 117 -7.08 -21.09 12.45
N ASP A 118 -7.24 -21.83 11.34
CA ASP A 118 -8.44 -22.60 10.94
C ASP A 118 -9.74 -21.77 10.84
N GLN A 119 -9.61 -20.45 10.77
CA GLN A 119 -10.75 -19.54 10.54
C GLN A 119 -10.89 -19.32 9.03
N SER A 120 -11.73 -20.13 8.39
CA SER A 120 -11.96 -20.14 6.94
C SER A 120 -12.25 -18.72 6.40
N PRO A 121 -11.27 -18.05 5.77
CA PRO A 121 -11.45 -16.68 5.32
C PRO A 121 -12.27 -16.68 4.02
N ALA A 122 -13.11 -15.67 3.86
CA ALA A 122 -13.81 -15.44 2.60
C ALA A 122 -12.80 -15.29 1.44
N PRO A 123 -13.16 -15.67 0.20
CA PRO A 123 -12.27 -15.53 -0.95
C PRO A 123 -11.76 -14.10 -1.08
N LEU A 124 -10.45 -13.97 -1.21
CA LEU A 124 -9.77 -12.69 -1.32
C LEU A 124 -10.07 -12.11 -2.72
N ARG A 125 -10.76 -10.96 -2.76
CA ARG A 125 -10.99 -10.21 -4.00
C ARG A 125 -10.34 -8.84 -3.92
N PHE A 126 -9.41 -8.59 -4.84
CA PHE A 126 -8.90 -7.24 -5.09
C PHE A 126 -9.73 -6.55 -6.18
N ARG A 127 -9.60 -5.23 -6.28
CA ARG A 127 -10.39 -4.43 -7.22
C ARG A 127 -9.77 -4.53 -8.62
N ASP A 128 -10.60 -4.67 -9.66
CA ASP A 128 -10.25 -4.99 -11.07
C ASP A 128 -9.15 -4.15 -11.75
N LYS A 129 -8.71 -3.04 -11.14
CA LYS A 129 -7.62 -2.20 -11.69
C LYS A 129 -6.28 -2.41 -11.02
N ASP A 130 -6.19 -3.21 -9.96
CA ASP A 130 -4.97 -3.43 -9.19
C ASP A 130 -4.18 -4.61 -9.74
N HIS A 131 -2.85 -4.46 -9.86
CA HIS A 131 -1.93 -5.49 -10.40
C HIS A 131 -1.85 -6.77 -9.55
N TRP A 132 -2.73 -6.93 -8.57
CA TRP A 132 -2.70 -7.96 -7.53
C TRP A 132 -3.78 -9.02 -7.69
N CYS A 133 -4.66 -8.90 -8.69
CA CYS A 133 -5.72 -9.89 -8.94
C CYS A 133 -5.15 -11.31 -9.08
N GLU A 134 -4.07 -11.48 -9.84
CA GLU A 134 -3.39 -12.78 -9.99
C GLU A 134 -2.91 -13.37 -8.65
N MET A 135 -2.39 -12.54 -7.75
CA MET A 135 -1.97 -12.99 -6.41
C MET A 135 -3.17 -13.37 -5.52
N ALA A 136 -4.31 -12.70 -5.68
CA ALA A 136 -5.54 -13.11 -5.02
C ALA A 136 -6.05 -14.44 -5.56
N ASP A 137 -5.96 -14.65 -6.87
CA ASP A 137 -6.39 -15.90 -7.52
C ASP A 137 -5.54 -17.07 -7.01
N LEU A 138 -4.21 -16.93 -6.99
CA LEU A 138 -3.29 -17.92 -6.42
C LEU A 138 -3.55 -18.20 -4.93
N PHE A 139 -3.83 -17.16 -4.13
CA PHE A 139 -4.20 -17.36 -2.72
C PHE A 139 -5.53 -18.11 -2.59
N ASN A 140 -6.50 -17.82 -3.45
CA ASN A 140 -7.81 -18.47 -3.41
C ASN A 140 -7.75 -19.94 -3.78
N GLU A 141 -6.92 -20.30 -4.76
CA GLU A 141 -6.62 -21.68 -5.15
C GLU A 141 -5.96 -22.44 -3.99
N LEU A 142 -4.91 -21.87 -3.39
CA LEU A 142 -4.25 -22.47 -2.22
C LEU A 142 -5.18 -22.61 -1.01
N ARG A 143 -6.09 -21.64 -0.81
CA ARG A 143 -7.12 -21.69 0.25
C ARG A 143 -8.05 -22.88 0.03
N GLU A 144 -8.49 -23.10 -1.21
CA GLU A 144 -9.41 -24.18 -1.58
C GLU A 144 -8.76 -25.54 -1.33
N GLU A 145 -7.54 -25.76 -1.83
CA GLU A 145 -6.80 -27.01 -1.59
C GLU A 145 -6.58 -27.29 -0.09
N MET A 146 -6.23 -26.25 0.69
CA MET A 146 -6.05 -26.40 2.14
C MET A 146 -7.34 -26.77 2.86
N LEU A 147 -8.48 -26.23 2.44
CA LEU A 147 -9.78 -26.55 3.03
C LEU A 147 -10.21 -27.99 2.68
N GLU A 148 -10.00 -28.42 1.43
CA GLU A 148 -10.27 -29.79 1.00
C GLU A 148 -9.43 -30.81 1.79
N LEU A 149 -8.13 -30.54 1.95
CA LEU A 149 -7.23 -31.41 2.72
C LEU A 149 -7.64 -31.52 4.20
N ARG A 150 -8.09 -30.41 4.80
CA ARG A 150 -8.58 -30.41 6.19
C ARG A 150 -9.88 -31.19 6.34
N GLU A 151 -10.78 -31.08 5.37
CA GLU A 151 -12.04 -31.84 5.36
C GLU A 151 -11.78 -33.34 5.24
N HIS A 152 -10.91 -33.74 4.31
CA HIS A 152 -10.51 -35.14 4.15
C HIS A 152 -9.83 -35.69 5.41
N ALA A 153 -9.00 -34.89 6.09
CA ALA A 153 -8.38 -35.29 7.35
C ALA A 153 -9.40 -35.47 8.48
N LYS A 154 -10.42 -34.60 8.56
CA LYS A 154 -11.51 -34.71 9.55
C LYS A 154 -12.38 -35.96 9.29
N GLN A 155 -12.73 -36.23 8.04
CA GLN A 155 -13.49 -37.42 7.66
C GLN A 155 -12.71 -38.71 7.97
N ASN A 156 -11.44 -38.78 7.57
CA ASN A 156 -10.59 -39.94 7.89
C ASN A 156 -10.42 -40.17 9.39
N ALA A 157 -10.37 -39.11 10.20
CA ALA A 157 -10.30 -39.23 11.66
C ALA A 157 -11.63 -39.75 12.23
N ALA A 158 -12.77 -39.25 11.75
CA ALA A 158 -14.10 -39.70 12.16
C ALA A 158 -14.33 -41.18 11.81
N ASP A 159 -13.95 -41.61 10.60
CA ASP A 159 -14.09 -42.99 10.15
C ASP A 159 -13.24 -43.95 11.00
N ARG A 160 -12.01 -43.56 11.34
CA ARG A 160 -11.15 -44.34 12.25
C ARG A 160 -11.73 -44.44 13.66
N SER A 161 -12.30 -43.35 14.19
CA SER A 161 -12.94 -43.35 15.50
C SER A 161 -14.20 -44.23 15.52
N ALA A 162 -14.98 -44.23 14.45
CA ALA A 162 -16.16 -45.08 14.31
C ALA A 162 -15.78 -46.57 14.22
N ALA A 163 -14.79 -46.93 13.40
CA ALA A 163 -14.31 -48.30 13.27
C ALA A 163 -13.74 -48.84 14.60
N SER A 164 -13.00 -48.02 15.35
CA SER A 164 -12.48 -48.41 16.66
C SER A 164 -13.58 -48.58 17.72
N ALA A 165 -14.69 -47.86 17.61
CA ALA A 165 -15.83 -48.01 18.52
C ALA A 165 -16.64 -49.28 18.23
N GLU A 166 -16.76 -49.66 16.96
CA GLU A 166 -17.43 -50.88 16.51
C GLU A 166 -16.64 -52.14 16.93
N ASP A 167 -15.30 -52.11 16.77
CA ASP A 167 -14.40 -53.19 17.19
C ASP A 167 -14.41 -53.40 18.73
N LEU A 168 -14.50 -52.32 19.51
CA LEU A 168 -14.67 -52.42 20.97
C LEU A 168 -16.04 -52.97 21.39
N ALA A 169 -17.09 -52.71 20.61
CA ALA A 169 -18.42 -53.26 20.87
C ALA A 169 -18.49 -54.77 20.58
N GLU A 170 -17.77 -55.25 19.56
CA GLU A 170 -17.71 -56.67 19.20
C GLU A 170 -16.93 -57.49 20.24
N VAL A 171 -15.91 -56.92 20.91
CA VAL A 171 -15.16 -57.60 21.99
C VAL A 171 -15.94 -57.72 23.31
N LEU A 172 -16.96 -56.88 23.53
CA LEU A 172 -17.75 -56.83 24.77
C LEU A 172 -19.04 -57.67 24.75
N ILE A 173 -19.37 -58.29 23.62
CA ILE A 173 -20.53 -59.19 23.43
C ILE A 173 -20.06 -60.64 23.42
#